data_AF-A0A815T9Y9-F1
#
_entry.id   AF-A0A815T9Y9-F1
#
_cell.length_a   1.000
_cell.length_b   1.000
_cell.length_c   1.000
_cell.angle_alpha   90.00
_cell.angle_beta   90.00
_cell.angle_gamma   90.00
#
_symmetry.space_group_name_H-M   'P 1'
#
loop_
_entity.id
_entity.type
_entity.pdbx_description
1 polymer ?
#
loop_
_entity_poly.entity_id
_entity_poly.type
_entity_poly.pdbx_seq_one_letter_code
_entity_poly.pdbx_strand_id
1 'polypeptide(L)'
;MDCTCYDYSELRCVTSKSLLHGLSLVKNLTKQNFRTLDFKFDSIKFDLQADYFSSLTNIIDNSGNSYISITFRYHNFELFHSHTAAFRSLFDNVKRQNRSRTRLTIELQPVKPKSIIFDSNSFENLHLDELSIYADSISSPFESVFNQTHIIHLNIEGAIVQHDPELVKTFTGKIKAFKITRMIDTMNSDEFPPFPVESYIIEAHKLRKLEAATFENYTQLNGINIIQPDVSITPQLLMGLEKIIKLNSMSFDAERIADGALKYVKQIQTVAFGPYLKMIDIDSLQSLKLLRQLDVRYVQFPTLQGNSSCLLTDFINKRRMDDLTVYLPQENPDCDCSLIFLNNIIDDGSQLKQCLETTNDRCLFSSCPFIADYFQRQQQEQQQEQQRLQQEQQRLQQEQQRLQQEQQRAQNELTSTKPDTKRINVPYGEELDEEHSVPPNVVNTFDTLVPVLVDFEASPPLNDFKEQVITTTTEPIATTTTTEILDVDPDNVNDNDQSKEITTNTYAKVTTTDSDFLQFFSQHQLNVV
;
A
#
# COMPACT_ATOMS: atom_id res chain seq x y z
N MET A 1 -5.87 -8.17 34.97
CA MET A 1 -5.66 -8.38 33.54
C MET A 1 -6.96 -8.84 32.96
N ASP A 2 -7.48 -8.10 31.99
CA ASP A 2 -8.72 -8.42 31.30
C ASP A 2 -8.34 -8.92 29.91
N CYS A 3 -8.69 -10.18 29.60
CA CYS A 3 -8.46 -10.79 28.30
C CYS A 3 -9.79 -11.02 27.60
N THR A 4 -9.83 -10.61 26.35
CA THR A 4 -10.97 -10.78 25.45
C THR A 4 -10.50 -11.62 24.26
N CYS A 5 -11.15 -12.77 24.05
CA CYS A 5 -10.98 -13.52 22.82
C CYS A 5 -11.88 -12.91 21.75
N TYR A 6 -11.28 -12.43 20.67
CA TYR A 6 -11.99 -11.93 19.49
C TYR A 6 -11.91 -13.00 18.42
N ASP A 7 -13.03 -13.69 18.19
CA ASP A 7 -13.09 -14.90 17.38
C ASP A 7 -12.14 -16.02 17.88
N TYR A 8 -12.34 -17.26 17.44
CA TYR A 8 -11.53 -18.40 17.88
C TYR A 8 -10.04 -18.32 17.45
N SER A 9 -9.63 -17.24 16.78
CA SER A 9 -8.31 -17.04 16.18
C SER A 9 -7.49 -15.87 16.78
N GLU A 10 -8.09 -14.98 17.58
CA GLU A 10 -7.36 -13.84 18.16
C GLU A 10 -7.61 -13.71 19.67
N LEU A 11 -6.52 -13.53 20.41
CA LEU A 11 -6.55 -13.25 21.84
C LEU A 11 -5.98 -11.85 22.09
N ARG A 12 -6.77 -10.95 22.67
CA ARG A 12 -6.30 -9.65 23.13
C ARG A 12 -6.38 -9.57 24.64
N CYS A 13 -5.31 -9.10 25.26
CA CYS A 13 -5.25 -8.94 26.69
C CYS A 13 -4.72 -7.55 27.06
N VAL A 14 -5.42 -6.89 27.98
CA VAL A 14 -5.03 -5.59 28.50
C VAL A 14 -4.80 -5.69 30.01
N THR A 15 -3.70 -5.12 30.49
CA THR A 15 -3.44 -5.02 31.92
C THR A 15 -3.02 -3.61 32.32
N SER A 16 -3.76 -3.04 33.26
CA SER A 16 -3.52 -1.73 33.88
C SER A 16 -2.80 -1.82 35.24
N LYS A 17 -2.52 -3.04 35.72
CA LYS A 17 -1.84 -3.30 37.01
C LYS A 17 -0.66 -4.25 36.79
N SER A 18 0.35 -4.14 37.64
CA SER A 18 1.59 -4.97 37.67
C SER A 18 1.37 -6.46 37.96
N LEU A 19 0.13 -6.95 38.02
CA LEU A 19 -0.22 -8.30 38.44
C LEU A 19 -0.74 -9.11 37.25
N LEU A 20 0.18 -9.80 36.59
CA LEU A 20 -0.07 -10.90 35.65
C LEU A 20 -0.31 -12.24 36.37
N HIS A 21 -0.34 -12.27 37.71
CA HIS A 21 -0.55 -13.48 38.55
C HIS A 21 -1.88 -14.25 38.33
N GLY A 22 -2.69 -13.91 37.32
CA GLY A 22 -4.03 -14.45 37.12
C GLY A 22 -4.28 -15.20 35.82
N LEU A 23 -3.32 -15.28 34.88
CA LEU A 23 -3.53 -16.06 33.66
C LEU A 23 -3.43 -17.56 33.97
N SER A 24 -4.54 -18.21 34.29
CA SER A 24 -4.63 -19.68 34.19
C SER A 24 -5.45 -20.02 32.97
N LEU A 25 -4.89 -20.73 31.99
CA LEU A 25 -5.76 -21.40 31.02
C LEU A 25 -6.60 -22.42 31.77
N VAL A 26 -7.90 -22.37 31.55
CA VAL A 26 -8.80 -23.46 31.94
C VAL A 26 -8.30 -24.70 31.19
N LYS A 27 -7.70 -25.64 31.93
CA LYS A 27 -7.02 -26.85 31.43
C LYS A 27 -7.86 -27.77 30.53
N ASN A 28 -9.14 -27.44 30.31
CA ASN A 28 -10.11 -28.22 29.55
C ASN A 28 -10.41 -27.69 28.14
N LEU A 29 -9.74 -26.63 27.66
CA LEU A 29 -9.90 -26.19 26.27
C LEU A 29 -8.91 -26.92 25.36
N THR A 30 -9.42 -27.94 24.67
CA THR A 30 -8.76 -28.62 23.55
C THR A 30 -8.19 -27.61 22.55
N LYS A 31 -6.89 -27.75 22.19
CA LYS A 31 -6.13 -27.07 21.11
C LYS A 31 -6.81 -25.80 20.57
N GLN A 32 -6.54 -24.65 21.19
CA GLN A 32 -6.97 -23.37 20.64
C GLN A 32 -6.00 -22.92 19.55
N ASN A 33 -6.53 -22.60 18.37
CA ASN A 33 -5.75 -22.26 17.18
C ASN A 33 -5.66 -20.72 17.02
N PHE A 34 -5.09 -20.04 18.02
CA PHE A 34 -4.81 -18.61 17.88
C PHE A 34 -3.78 -18.36 16.79
N ARG A 35 -4.07 -17.42 15.90
CA ARG A 35 -3.15 -16.89 14.89
C ARG A 35 -2.53 -15.58 15.36
N THR A 36 -3.22 -14.84 16.22
CA THR A 36 -2.80 -13.53 16.71
C THR A 36 -2.95 -13.46 18.23
N LEU A 37 -1.90 -13.01 18.91
CA LEU A 37 -1.90 -12.70 20.33
C LEU A 37 -1.45 -11.25 20.52
N ASP A 38 -2.24 -10.43 21.20
CA ASP A 38 -1.93 -9.01 21.46
C ASP A 38 -2.02 -8.71 22.96
N PHE A 39 -0.92 -8.23 23.53
CA PHE A 39 -0.80 -7.92 24.95
C PHE A 39 -0.46 -6.45 25.13
N LYS A 40 -1.39 -5.70 25.71
CA LYS A 40 -1.18 -4.31 26.10
C LYS A 40 -0.96 -4.19 27.60
N PHE A 41 0.14 -3.54 27.97
CA PHE A 41 0.51 -3.21 29.32
C PHE A 41 0.48 -1.69 29.48
N ASP A 42 -0.30 -1.20 30.43
CA ASP A 42 -0.45 0.22 30.73
C ASP A 42 -0.07 0.46 32.20
N SER A 43 1.22 0.75 32.44
CA SER A 43 1.75 0.90 33.79
C SER A 43 3.03 1.73 33.84
N ILE A 44 3.15 2.55 34.88
CA ILE A 44 4.30 3.42 35.14
C ILE A 44 5.56 2.61 35.50
N LYS A 45 5.37 1.45 36.16
CA LYS A 45 6.46 0.57 36.59
C LYS A 45 6.21 -0.85 36.09
N PHE A 46 7.04 -1.28 35.13
CA PHE A 46 7.05 -2.64 34.66
C PHE A 46 8.11 -3.46 35.38
N ASP A 47 7.67 -4.41 36.20
CA ASP A 47 8.50 -5.53 36.65
C ASP A 47 8.02 -6.78 35.89
N LEU A 48 8.77 -7.19 34.87
CA LEU A 48 8.45 -8.32 34.03
C LEU A 48 8.86 -9.63 34.72
N GLN A 49 8.16 -10.09 35.75
CA GLN A 49 8.57 -11.33 36.43
C GLN A 49 8.40 -12.58 35.55
N ALA A 50 9.28 -13.57 35.72
CA ALA A 50 9.33 -14.79 34.90
C ALA A 50 8.03 -15.59 34.90
N ASP A 51 7.35 -15.62 36.05
CA ASP A 51 6.12 -16.37 36.24
C ASP A 51 4.97 -15.86 35.36
N TYR A 52 4.99 -14.58 34.98
CA TYR A 52 3.96 -13.94 34.16
C TYR A 52 3.89 -14.48 32.74
N PHE A 53 5.03 -14.93 32.22
CA PHE A 53 5.12 -15.40 30.83
C PHE A 53 4.95 -16.91 30.70
N SER A 54 5.04 -17.67 31.79
CA SER A 54 4.79 -19.12 31.78
C SER A 54 3.42 -19.49 31.21
N SER A 55 2.39 -18.70 31.49
CA SER A 55 1.04 -18.90 30.95
C SER A 55 0.94 -18.54 29.47
N LEU A 56 1.68 -17.53 29.02
CA LEU A 56 1.78 -17.17 27.61
C LEU A 56 2.47 -18.27 26.79
N THR A 57 3.59 -18.74 27.31
CA THR A 57 4.40 -19.86 26.84
C THR A 57 3.51 -21.09 26.61
N ASN A 58 2.58 -21.38 27.53
CA ASN A 58 1.56 -22.44 27.36
C ASN A 58 0.52 -22.17 26.26
N ILE A 59 0.11 -20.92 26.02
CA ILE A 59 -0.82 -20.56 24.93
C ILE A 59 -0.13 -20.80 23.58
N ILE A 60 1.12 -20.36 23.46
CA ILE A 60 1.93 -20.51 22.25
C ILE A 60 2.15 -22.00 21.94
N ASP A 61 2.49 -22.80 22.95
CA ASP A 61 2.70 -24.25 22.80
C ASP A 61 1.46 -25.03 22.33
N ASN A 62 0.27 -24.60 22.78
CA ASN A 62 -0.98 -25.26 22.41
C ASN A 62 -1.58 -24.75 21.09
N SER A 63 -0.98 -23.73 20.48
CA SER A 63 -1.38 -23.26 19.16
C SER A 63 -0.90 -24.27 18.10
N GLY A 64 -1.85 -24.92 17.42
CA GLY A 64 -1.53 -25.90 16.36
C GLY A 64 -1.16 -25.27 15.02
N ASN A 65 -0.97 -23.95 14.97
CA ASN A 65 -0.86 -23.19 13.72
C ASN A 65 0.58 -23.13 13.21
N SER A 66 0.72 -23.17 11.88
CA SER A 66 2.01 -22.97 11.20
C SER A 66 2.48 -21.51 11.19
N TYR A 67 1.61 -20.58 11.59
CA TYR A 67 1.85 -19.14 11.65
C TYR A 67 1.26 -18.55 12.92
N ILE A 68 2.04 -17.70 13.60
CA ILE A 68 1.60 -16.95 14.76
C ILE A 68 2.18 -15.52 14.74
N SER A 69 1.33 -14.55 15.04
CA SER A 69 1.70 -13.14 15.24
C SER A 69 1.52 -12.77 16.70
N ILE A 70 2.56 -12.23 17.32
CA ILE A 70 2.56 -11.85 18.74
C ILE A 70 2.90 -10.37 18.84
N THR A 71 2.07 -9.60 19.53
CA THR A 71 2.25 -8.17 19.75
C THR A 71 2.33 -7.88 21.24
N PHE A 72 3.36 -7.16 21.67
CA PHE A 72 3.48 -6.61 23.03
C PHE A 72 3.52 -5.09 22.96
N ARG A 73 2.61 -4.43 23.67
CA ARG A 73 2.49 -2.96 23.73
C ARG A 73 2.71 -2.48 25.14
N TYR A 74 3.77 -1.72 25.39
CA TYR A 74 4.10 -1.15 26.69
C TYR A 74 3.90 0.36 26.62
N HIS A 75 2.92 0.87 27.36
CA HIS A 75 2.58 2.30 27.36
C HIS A 75 2.81 2.90 28.76
N ASN A 76 3.09 4.20 28.79
CA ASN A 76 3.13 5.04 29.98
C ASN A 76 4.14 4.58 31.05
N PHE A 77 5.32 4.08 30.66
CA PHE A 77 6.36 3.64 31.59
C PHE A 77 7.51 4.65 31.78
N GLU A 78 8.14 4.65 32.95
CA GLU A 78 9.34 5.47 33.22
C GLU A 78 10.63 4.87 32.70
N LEU A 79 10.78 3.54 32.77
CA LEU A 79 11.93 2.78 32.29
C LEU A 79 11.47 1.40 31.81
N PHE A 80 11.91 1.02 30.62
CA PHE A 80 11.82 -0.34 30.11
C PHE A 80 13.21 -0.98 30.16
N HIS A 81 13.31 -2.08 30.89
CA HIS A 81 14.50 -2.91 30.92
C HIS A 81 14.09 -4.33 30.57
N SER A 82 14.74 -4.93 29.58
CA SER A 82 14.49 -6.35 29.25
C SER A 82 15.05 -7.32 30.30
N HIS A 83 15.63 -6.83 31.41
CA HIS A 83 16.41 -7.63 32.37
C HIS A 83 15.48 -8.42 33.27
N THR A 84 14.90 -9.45 32.70
CA THR A 84 14.21 -10.48 33.43
C THR A 84 14.43 -11.78 32.65
N ALA A 85 14.82 -12.87 33.33
CA ALA A 85 14.80 -14.21 32.75
C ALA A 85 13.42 -14.51 32.09
N ALA A 86 12.40 -13.79 32.54
CA ALA A 86 11.06 -13.65 31.98
C ALA A 86 11.01 -13.26 30.51
N PHE A 87 11.64 -12.15 30.09
CA PHE A 87 11.60 -11.70 28.71
C PHE A 87 12.29 -12.69 27.77
N ARG A 88 13.35 -13.36 28.23
CA ARG A 88 13.96 -14.45 27.45
C ARG A 88 13.06 -15.70 27.41
N SER A 89 12.39 -16.03 28.53
CA SER A 89 11.51 -17.21 28.64
C SER A 89 10.23 -17.12 27.82
N LEU A 90 9.76 -15.91 27.50
CA LEU A 90 8.70 -15.65 26.52
C LEU A 90 8.91 -16.43 25.23
N PHE A 91 10.17 -16.52 24.82
CA PHE A 91 10.55 -17.00 23.52
C PHE A 91 11.10 -18.41 23.54
N ASP A 92 11.34 -19.01 24.70
CA ASP A 92 11.94 -20.35 24.78
C ASP A 92 11.12 -21.41 24.03
N ASN A 93 9.81 -21.22 23.92
CA ASN A 93 8.94 -22.07 23.12
C ASN A 93 8.98 -21.74 21.61
N VAL A 94 9.08 -20.46 21.26
CA VAL A 94 9.34 -20.03 19.87
C VAL A 94 10.66 -20.64 19.36
N LYS A 95 11.69 -20.72 20.22
CA LYS A 95 12.98 -21.35 19.91
C LYS A 95 12.89 -22.86 19.69
N ARG A 96 12.02 -23.56 20.44
CA ARG A 96 11.84 -25.03 20.36
C ARG A 96 11.05 -25.44 19.12
N GLN A 97 10.13 -24.60 18.66
CA GLN A 97 9.34 -24.86 17.47
C GLN A 97 10.09 -24.42 16.22
N ASN A 98 11.00 -25.27 15.75
CA ASN A 98 11.84 -25.05 14.56
C ASN A 98 11.06 -25.10 13.22
N ARG A 99 9.75 -24.79 13.23
CA ARG A 99 8.80 -25.03 12.13
C ARG A 99 7.71 -23.98 11.91
N SER A 100 7.58 -22.94 12.74
CA SER A 100 6.52 -21.93 12.60
C SER A 100 7.04 -20.61 12.02
N ARG A 101 6.28 -20.06 11.07
CA ARG A 101 6.44 -18.67 10.60
C ARG A 101 5.98 -17.73 11.71
N THR A 102 6.91 -17.14 12.44
CA THR A 102 6.60 -16.32 13.62
C THR A 102 6.88 -14.84 13.34
N ARG A 103 5.88 -14.00 13.61
CA ARG A 103 6.00 -12.53 13.63
C ARG A 103 5.92 -12.03 15.06
N LEU A 104 6.86 -11.18 15.45
CA LEU A 104 6.89 -10.53 16.75
C LEU A 104 6.88 -9.01 16.56
N THR A 105 5.97 -8.34 17.26
CA THR A 105 5.88 -6.89 17.32
C THR A 105 6.04 -6.42 18.75
N ILE A 106 6.90 -5.43 18.98
CA ILE A 106 7.12 -4.79 20.27
C ILE A 106 6.90 -3.29 20.09
N GLU A 107 5.88 -2.75 20.74
CA GLU A 107 5.59 -1.31 20.76
C GLU A 107 5.93 -0.75 22.15
N LEU A 108 6.80 0.25 22.20
CA LEU A 108 7.32 0.87 23.40
C LEU A 108 7.03 2.36 23.37
N GLN A 109 6.12 2.81 24.22
CA GLN A 109 5.75 4.22 24.39
C GLN A 109 6.10 4.70 25.80
N PRO A 110 7.34 5.17 26.02
CA PRO A 110 7.77 5.64 27.32
C PRO A 110 7.16 7.01 27.67
N VAL A 111 7.17 7.35 28.96
CA VAL A 111 6.91 8.71 29.45
C VAL A 111 8.11 9.63 29.20
N LYS A 112 9.32 9.07 29.19
CA LYS A 112 10.58 9.80 28.99
C LYS A 112 11.42 9.20 27.86
N PRO A 113 12.04 10.02 27.02
CA PRO A 113 12.95 9.52 25.99
C PRO A 113 14.18 8.84 26.58
N LYS A 114 14.81 7.94 25.81
CA LYS A 114 16.02 7.18 26.19
C LYS A 114 15.85 6.24 27.39
N SER A 115 14.62 5.85 27.68
CA SER A 115 14.28 4.99 28.81
C SER A 115 14.14 3.51 28.42
N ILE A 116 14.56 3.13 27.21
CA ILE A 116 14.45 1.76 26.70
C ILE A 116 15.85 1.14 26.66
N ILE A 117 16.05 0.12 27.49
CA ILE A 117 17.30 -0.61 27.63
C ILE A 117 17.03 -2.08 27.32
N PHE A 118 17.62 -2.56 26.24
CA PHE A 118 17.71 -3.99 25.95
C PHE A 118 19.03 -4.53 26.47
N ASP A 119 19.00 -5.62 27.22
CA ASP A 119 20.19 -6.32 27.66
C ASP A 119 20.91 -6.95 26.48
N SER A 120 22.19 -7.26 26.68
CA SER A 120 22.90 -8.15 25.79
C SER A 120 22.11 -9.44 25.57
N ASN A 121 22.07 -9.91 24.34
CA ASN A 121 21.41 -11.15 23.96
C ASN A 121 19.91 -11.19 24.31
N SER A 122 19.22 -10.05 24.28
CA SER A 122 17.77 -9.99 24.56
C SER A 122 16.96 -10.94 23.68
N PHE A 123 17.42 -11.17 22.45
CA PHE A 123 16.76 -12.04 21.47
C PHE A 123 17.56 -13.32 21.14
N GLU A 124 18.56 -13.69 21.95
CA GLU A 124 19.46 -14.82 21.64
C GLU A 124 18.71 -16.13 21.32
N ASN A 125 19.19 -16.82 20.27
CA ASN A 125 18.66 -18.06 19.71
C ASN A 125 17.23 -17.98 19.16
N LEU A 126 16.69 -16.77 18.98
CA LEU A 126 15.38 -16.57 18.40
C LEU A 126 15.41 -16.74 16.88
N HIS A 127 14.45 -17.51 16.35
CA HIS A 127 14.23 -17.70 14.92
C HIS A 127 12.89 -17.06 14.52
N LEU A 128 12.92 -15.95 13.79
CA LEU A 128 11.72 -15.22 13.38
C LEU A 128 11.68 -14.96 11.87
N ASP A 129 10.47 -14.93 11.32
CA ASP A 129 10.24 -14.37 10.00
C ASP A 129 10.27 -12.83 10.07
N GLU A 130 9.67 -12.26 11.11
CA GLU A 130 9.64 -10.81 11.28
C GLU A 130 9.74 -10.40 12.76
N LEU A 131 10.59 -9.41 13.04
CA LEU A 131 10.63 -8.65 14.28
C LEU A 131 10.42 -7.17 13.96
N SER A 132 9.38 -6.57 14.53
CA SER A 132 9.11 -5.14 14.39
C SER A 132 9.16 -4.46 15.77
N ILE A 133 10.00 -3.44 15.92
CA ILE A 133 10.17 -2.67 17.17
C ILE A 133 9.81 -1.22 16.90
N TYR A 134 8.82 -0.70 17.63
CA TYR A 134 8.40 0.69 17.60
C TYR A 134 8.84 1.34 18.91
N ALA A 135 9.80 2.26 18.84
CA ALA A 135 10.40 2.90 20.00
C ALA A 135 10.96 4.27 19.62
N ASP A 136 11.14 5.17 20.58
CA ASP A 136 11.79 6.48 20.34
C ASP A 136 13.32 6.39 20.34
N SER A 137 13.88 5.38 21.01
CA SER A 137 15.31 5.19 21.18
C SER A 137 15.60 3.79 21.71
N ILE A 138 16.74 3.23 21.32
CA ILE A 138 17.28 2.00 21.89
C ILE A 138 18.68 2.34 22.40
N SER A 139 18.80 2.42 23.74
CA SER A 139 20.05 2.83 24.39
C SER A 139 21.15 1.77 24.33
N SER A 140 20.86 0.58 23.81
CA SER A 140 21.76 -0.56 23.78
C SER A 140 22.34 -0.77 22.38
N PRO A 141 23.62 -1.16 22.24
CA PRO A 141 24.21 -1.44 20.94
C PRO A 141 23.48 -2.55 20.18
N PHE A 142 23.24 -2.35 18.89
CA PHE A 142 22.60 -3.31 18.00
C PHE A 142 23.24 -4.70 18.09
N GLU A 143 24.58 -4.74 18.03
CA GLU A 143 25.36 -5.97 18.06
C GLU A 143 25.17 -6.74 19.38
N SER A 144 24.96 -6.02 20.48
CA SER A 144 24.70 -6.58 21.80
C SER A 144 23.29 -7.17 21.88
N VAL A 145 22.28 -6.44 21.38
CA VAL A 145 20.86 -6.82 21.48
C VAL A 145 20.53 -8.03 20.60
N PHE A 146 21.03 -8.03 19.36
CA PHE A 146 20.66 -9.00 18.33
C PHE A 146 21.73 -10.06 18.05
N ASN A 147 22.70 -10.25 18.95
CA ASN A 147 23.68 -11.32 18.79
C ASN A 147 23.01 -12.70 18.84
N GLN A 148 23.56 -13.66 18.09
CA GLN A 148 23.09 -15.06 18.08
C GLN A 148 21.60 -15.21 17.72
N THR A 149 21.05 -14.29 16.94
CA THR A 149 19.66 -14.33 16.44
C THR A 149 19.58 -14.85 15.01
N HIS A 150 18.40 -15.28 14.57
CA HIS A 150 18.10 -15.53 13.17
C HIS A 150 16.76 -14.88 12.81
N ILE A 151 16.82 -13.72 12.16
CA ILE A 151 15.64 -12.92 11.81
C ILE A 151 15.64 -12.70 10.30
N ILE A 152 14.55 -13.06 9.62
CA ILE A 152 14.44 -12.81 8.18
C ILE A 152 14.22 -11.30 7.94
N HIS A 153 13.27 -10.69 8.63
CA HIS A 153 12.95 -9.26 8.52
C HIS A 153 12.99 -8.57 9.89
N LEU A 154 13.91 -7.63 10.08
CA LEU A 154 13.94 -6.75 11.24
C LEU A 154 13.48 -5.36 10.82
N ASN A 155 12.48 -4.82 11.50
CA ASN A 155 12.01 -3.44 11.31
C ASN A 155 12.18 -2.68 12.63
N ILE A 156 12.84 -1.53 12.59
CA ILE A 156 12.92 -0.62 13.74
C ILE A 156 12.37 0.74 13.30
N GLU A 157 11.38 1.24 14.01
CA GLU A 157 10.72 2.50 13.70
C GLU A 157 10.80 3.48 14.87
N GLY A 158 11.12 4.74 14.54
CA GLY A 158 11.24 5.86 15.49
C GLY A 158 12.58 5.92 16.22
N ALA A 159 13.26 4.77 16.40
CA ALA A 159 14.35 4.67 17.36
C ALA A 159 15.71 5.11 16.81
N ILE A 160 16.46 5.84 17.64
CA ILE A 160 17.92 5.91 17.51
C ILE A 160 18.51 4.58 18.01
N VAL A 161 19.25 3.89 17.14
CA VAL A 161 19.89 2.60 17.46
C VAL A 161 21.39 2.81 17.58
N GLN A 162 21.95 2.47 18.74
CA GLN A 162 23.40 2.55 18.93
C GLN A 162 24.12 1.44 18.15
N HIS A 163 25.30 1.75 17.65
CA HIS A 163 26.20 0.83 16.96
C HIS A 163 27.54 0.81 17.68
N ASP A 164 28.06 -0.38 17.95
CA ASP A 164 29.38 -0.57 18.54
C ASP A 164 30.29 -1.33 17.56
N PRO A 165 31.24 -0.64 16.89
CA PRO A 165 32.18 -1.25 15.95
C PRO A 165 33.05 -2.36 16.55
N GLU A 166 33.30 -2.34 17.87
CA GLU A 166 34.11 -3.37 18.52
C GLU A 166 33.37 -4.71 18.59
N LEU A 167 32.05 -4.67 18.79
CA LEU A 167 31.19 -5.84 18.90
C LEU A 167 30.92 -6.51 17.55
N VAL A 168 31.03 -5.77 16.44
CA VAL A 168 30.83 -6.29 15.07
C VAL A 168 31.70 -7.53 14.80
N LYS A 169 32.94 -7.54 15.31
CA LYS A 169 33.89 -8.65 15.12
C LYS A 169 33.43 -9.96 15.76
N THR A 170 32.57 -9.86 16.77
CA THR A 170 32.02 -10.98 17.54
C THR A 170 30.54 -11.20 17.28
N PHE A 171 29.95 -10.41 16.37
CA PHE A 171 28.55 -10.53 16.02
C PHE A 171 28.31 -11.81 15.21
N THR A 172 27.37 -12.62 15.68
CA THR A 172 27.00 -13.91 15.08
C THR A 172 25.52 -13.99 14.71
N GLY A 173 24.78 -12.88 14.86
CA GLY A 173 23.40 -12.78 14.43
C GLY A 173 23.26 -12.90 12.91
N LYS A 174 22.16 -13.49 12.46
CA LYS A 174 21.81 -13.71 11.05
C LYS A 174 20.53 -12.94 10.75
N ILE A 175 20.69 -11.68 10.33
CA ILE A 175 19.59 -10.80 9.96
C ILE A 175 19.63 -10.59 8.45
N LYS A 176 18.63 -11.13 7.74
CA LYS A 176 18.62 -11.07 6.26
C LYS A 176 18.26 -9.69 5.74
N ALA A 177 17.19 -9.11 6.26
CA ALA A 177 16.75 -7.77 5.88
C ALA A 177 16.52 -6.92 7.12
N PHE A 178 17.12 -5.75 7.16
CA PHE A 178 16.89 -4.75 8.18
C PHE A 178 16.35 -3.47 7.54
N LYS A 179 15.21 -2.99 8.04
CA LYS A 179 14.64 -1.69 7.70
C LYS A 179 14.65 -0.82 8.95
N ILE A 180 15.19 0.38 8.84
CA ILE A 180 15.10 1.40 9.88
C ILE A 180 14.31 2.61 9.36
N THR A 181 13.34 3.06 10.13
CA THR A 181 12.46 4.18 9.78
C THR A 181 12.58 5.27 10.82
N ARG A 182 12.96 6.49 10.41
CA ARG A 182 13.13 7.62 11.33
C ARG A 182 12.70 8.94 10.70
N MET A 183 12.18 9.85 11.51
CA MET A 183 12.13 11.26 11.17
C MET A 183 13.50 11.88 11.43
N ILE A 184 14.08 12.53 10.42
CA ILE A 184 15.45 13.01 10.50
C ILE A 184 15.70 14.21 9.59
N ASP A 185 16.44 15.20 10.06
CA ASP A 185 16.84 16.35 9.25
C ASP A 185 17.98 16.01 8.28
N THR A 186 19.00 15.29 8.75
CA THR A 186 20.19 14.91 7.97
C THR A 186 20.41 13.40 7.97
N MET A 187 20.45 12.79 6.79
CA MET A 187 20.78 11.37 6.62
C MET A 187 22.29 11.21 6.37
N ASN A 188 22.97 10.54 7.30
CA ASN A 188 24.40 10.21 7.22
C ASN A 188 24.73 8.92 8.01
N SER A 189 25.99 8.50 8.01
CA SER A 189 26.44 7.27 8.69
C SER A 189 26.35 7.32 10.21
N ASP A 190 26.32 8.51 10.82
CA ASP A 190 26.21 8.65 12.28
C ASP A 190 24.78 8.37 12.73
N GLU A 191 23.80 8.83 11.95
CA GLU A 191 22.38 8.58 12.19
C GLU A 191 21.93 7.18 11.74
N PHE A 192 22.60 6.62 10.73
CA PHE A 192 22.32 5.30 10.17
C PHE A 192 23.59 4.46 10.00
N PRO A 193 24.17 3.92 11.10
CA PRO A 193 25.42 3.16 11.08
C PRO A 193 25.40 1.92 10.17
N PRO A 194 26.58 1.36 9.80
CA PRO A 194 26.68 0.20 8.94
C PRO A 194 26.44 -1.09 9.73
N PHE A 195 25.18 -1.36 10.10
CA PHE A 195 24.81 -2.54 10.87
C PHE A 195 25.21 -3.85 10.16
N PRO A 196 25.65 -4.90 10.90
CA PRO A 196 26.12 -6.16 10.34
C PRO A 196 24.96 -7.06 9.88
N VAL A 197 24.30 -6.70 8.78
CA VAL A 197 23.13 -7.38 8.20
C VAL A 197 23.36 -7.69 6.72
N GLU A 198 22.58 -8.61 6.12
CA GLU A 198 22.76 -8.96 4.69
C GLU A 198 22.20 -7.88 3.75
N SER A 199 21.03 -7.31 4.08
CA SER A 199 20.37 -6.24 3.33
C SER A 199 19.86 -5.17 4.28
N TYR A 200 20.16 -3.91 3.98
CA TYR A 200 19.79 -2.76 4.80
C TYR A 200 19.01 -1.73 3.98
N ILE A 201 17.88 -1.27 4.54
CA ILE A 201 17.02 -0.25 3.95
C ILE A 201 16.84 0.88 4.96
N ILE A 202 17.07 2.11 4.51
CA ILE A 202 16.86 3.32 5.29
C ILE A 202 15.56 3.97 4.82
N GLU A 203 14.66 4.29 5.73
CA GLU A 203 13.49 5.13 5.48
C GLU A 203 13.56 6.41 6.31
N ALA A 204 13.70 7.54 5.62
CA ALA A 204 13.82 8.85 6.25
C ALA A 204 12.60 9.72 5.95
N HIS A 205 11.97 10.19 7.01
CA HIS A 205 10.86 11.13 6.98
C HIS A 205 11.38 12.55 7.24
N LYS A 206 10.80 13.56 6.57
CA LYS A 206 11.13 14.99 6.75
C LYS A 206 12.59 15.37 6.49
N LEU A 207 13.26 14.59 5.64
CA LEU A 207 14.66 14.83 5.26
C LEU A 207 14.89 16.21 4.66
N ARG A 208 15.96 16.89 5.09
CA ARG A 208 16.45 18.16 4.50
C ARG A 208 17.79 18.02 3.80
N LYS A 209 18.66 17.14 4.31
CA LYS A 209 20.02 16.96 3.80
C LYS A 209 20.39 15.48 3.75
N LEU A 210 21.08 15.08 2.67
CA LEU A 210 21.65 13.74 2.53
C LEU A 210 23.17 13.87 2.34
N GLU A 211 23.95 13.20 3.18
CA GLU A 211 25.41 13.17 3.12
C GLU A 211 25.88 11.83 2.57
N ALA A 212 25.57 11.56 1.30
CA ALA A 212 25.76 10.24 0.69
C ALA A 212 27.20 9.70 0.74
N ALA A 213 28.20 10.59 0.75
CA ALA A 213 29.60 10.20 0.85
C ALA A 213 29.93 9.40 2.12
N THR A 214 29.15 9.56 3.19
CA THR A 214 29.31 8.82 4.44
C THR A 214 28.91 7.34 4.32
N PHE A 215 28.18 6.97 3.25
CA PHE A 215 27.73 5.60 2.97
C PHE A 215 28.61 4.85 1.96
N GLU A 216 29.73 5.40 1.50
CA GLU A 216 30.56 4.83 0.42
C GLU A 216 30.99 3.38 0.67
N ASN A 217 31.16 2.99 1.95
CA ASN A 217 31.59 1.65 2.35
C ASN A 217 30.43 0.70 2.71
N TYR A 218 29.18 1.09 2.49
CA TYR A 218 28.02 0.28 2.87
C TYR A 218 27.79 -0.81 1.83
N THR A 219 28.26 -2.01 2.15
CA THR A 219 28.13 -3.20 1.27
C THR A 219 26.76 -3.86 1.36
N GLN A 220 25.96 -3.49 2.36
CA GLN A 220 24.65 -4.03 2.67
C GLN A 220 23.50 -3.07 2.33
N LEU A 221 23.78 -1.78 2.11
CA LEU A 221 22.75 -0.77 1.84
C LEU A 221 22.15 -0.98 0.45
N ASN A 222 20.90 -1.44 0.44
CA ASN A 222 20.21 -1.92 -0.75
C ASN A 222 19.06 -0.99 -1.16
N GLY A 223 18.48 -0.27 -0.19
CA GLY A 223 17.35 0.63 -0.45
C GLY A 223 17.36 1.91 0.37
N ILE A 224 16.88 3.00 -0.23
CA ILE A 224 16.63 4.28 0.44
C ILE A 224 15.21 4.76 0.11
N ASN A 225 14.41 4.98 1.14
CA ASN A 225 13.08 5.55 1.05
C ASN A 225 13.10 6.98 1.63
N ILE A 226 12.74 7.98 0.83
CA ILE A 226 12.65 9.38 1.26
C ILE A 226 11.18 9.77 1.27
N ILE A 227 10.65 10.04 2.47
CA ILE A 227 9.23 10.28 2.71
C ILE A 227 9.02 11.72 3.18
N GLN A 228 8.14 12.44 2.48
CA GLN A 228 7.79 13.84 2.72
C GLN A 228 8.99 14.72 3.10
N PRO A 229 10.05 14.78 2.26
CA PRO A 229 11.19 15.64 2.55
C PRO A 229 10.73 17.10 2.64
N ASP A 230 11.39 17.87 3.51
CA ASP A 230 11.17 19.32 3.65
C ASP A 230 11.83 20.11 2.49
N VAL A 231 12.49 19.40 1.57
CA VAL A 231 13.18 19.95 0.40
C VAL A 231 12.78 19.19 -0.87
N SER A 232 12.91 19.84 -2.03
CA SER A 232 12.74 19.17 -3.32
C SER A 232 13.85 18.13 -3.56
N ILE A 233 13.51 17.03 -4.20
CA ILE A 233 14.49 16.04 -4.65
C ILE A 233 15.20 16.60 -5.89
N THR A 234 16.45 17.00 -5.71
CA THR A 234 17.31 17.60 -6.75
C THR A 234 18.60 16.79 -6.90
N PRO A 235 19.40 17.00 -7.97
CA PRO A 235 20.64 16.27 -8.11
C PRO A 235 21.63 16.53 -6.98
N GLN A 236 21.61 17.71 -6.36
CA GLN A 236 22.49 18.04 -5.25
C GLN A 236 22.16 17.20 -4.01
N LEU A 237 20.88 16.92 -3.76
CA LEU A 237 20.47 16.07 -2.63
C LEU A 237 20.97 14.64 -2.81
N LEU A 238 20.87 14.08 -4.03
CA LEU A 238 21.20 12.68 -4.31
C LEU A 238 22.67 12.45 -4.71
N MET A 239 23.47 13.50 -4.79
CA MET A 239 24.88 13.43 -5.19
C MET A 239 25.68 12.55 -4.23
N GLY A 240 26.48 11.63 -4.78
CA GLY A 240 27.31 10.69 -4.04
C GLY A 240 26.68 9.30 -3.89
N LEU A 241 25.36 9.17 -4.11
CA LEU A 241 24.69 7.85 -4.10
C LEU A 241 25.17 6.94 -5.23
N GLU A 242 25.75 7.49 -6.30
CA GLU A 242 26.34 6.71 -7.40
C GLU A 242 27.49 5.80 -6.96
N LYS A 243 28.11 6.11 -5.81
CA LYS A 243 29.21 5.33 -5.23
C LYS A 243 28.75 4.10 -4.47
N ILE A 244 27.47 4.03 -4.09
CA ILE A 244 26.91 2.93 -3.30
C ILE A 244 26.51 1.81 -4.25
N ILE A 245 27.43 0.88 -4.48
CA ILE A 245 27.35 -0.17 -5.50
C ILE A 245 26.11 -1.07 -5.32
N LYS A 246 25.71 -1.30 -4.06
CA LYS A 246 24.64 -2.23 -3.71
C LYS A 246 23.25 -1.59 -3.65
N LEU A 247 23.18 -0.26 -3.72
CA LEU A 247 21.91 0.45 -3.73
C LEU A 247 21.17 0.15 -5.03
N ASN A 248 20.06 -0.60 -4.93
CA ASN A 248 19.29 -1.06 -6.08
C ASN A 248 17.85 -0.54 -6.11
N SER A 249 17.36 -0.02 -4.99
CA SER A 249 15.98 0.40 -4.82
C SER A 249 15.90 1.79 -4.19
N MET A 250 14.98 2.60 -4.68
CA MET A 250 14.64 3.87 -4.06
C MET A 250 13.14 4.10 -4.07
N SER A 251 12.63 4.73 -3.01
CA SER A 251 11.26 5.20 -2.95
C SER A 251 11.24 6.69 -2.65
N PHE A 252 10.42 7.44 -3.36
CA PHE A 252 10.23 8.87 -3.14
C PHE A 252 8.77 9.18 -2.93
N ASP A 253 8.42 9.59 -1.72
CA ASP A 253 7.14 10.20 -1.43
C ASP A 253 7.35 11.70 -1.22
N ALA A 254 7.67 12.41 -2.30
CA ALA A 254 8.11 13.80 -2.27
C ALA A 254 7.31 14.66 -3.24
N GLU A 255 7.05 15.92 -2.87
CA GLU A 255 6.25 16.83 -3.70
C GLU A 255 6.84 17.06 -5.09
N ARG A 256 8.17 17.20 -5.17
CA ARG A 256 8.86 17.56 -6.41
C ARG A 256 10.16 16.79 -6.58
N ILE A 257 10.31 16.17 -7.75
CA ILE A 257 11.54 15.54 -8.26
C ILE A 257 11.96 16.29 -9.52
N ALA A 258 13.03 17.08 -9.44
CA ALA A 258 13.36 18.08 -10.46
C ALA A 258 14.82 18.05 -10.93
N ASP A 259 15.08 18.76 -12.03
CA ASP A 259 16.40 19.10 -12.54
C ASP A 259 17.29 17.88 -12.84
N GLY A 260 16.69 16.79 -13.32
CA GLY A 260 17.39 15.53 -13.54
C GLY A 260 17.92 14.88 -12.24
N ALA A 261 17.20 15.00 -11.12
CA ALA A 261 17.63 14.54 -9.79
C ALA A 261 18.22 13.13 -9.78
N LEU A 262 17.60 12.22 -10.53
CA LEU A 262 17.94 10.81 -10.49
C LEU A 262 19.22 10.46 -11.30
N LYS A 263 19.90 11.45 -11.89
CA LYS A 263 21.14 11.24 -12.65
C LYS A 263 22.29 10.67 -11.82
N TYR A 264 22.25 10.77 -10.49
CA TYR A 264 23.25 10.22 -9.57
C TYR A 264 22.88 8.84 -9.01
N VAL A 265 21.78 8.25 -9.48
CA VAL A 265 21.30 6.94 -9.02
C VAL A 265 20.99 6.02 -10.21
N LYS A 266 21.88 6.04 -11.23
CA LYS A 266 21.70 5.30 -12.49
C LYS A 266 21.68 3.78 -12.31
N GLN A 267 22.21 3.28 -11.20
CA GLN A 267 22.28 1.86 -10.88
C GLN A 267 20.94 1.27 -10.38
N ILE A 268 19.98 2.13 -10.03
CA ILE A 268 18.71 1.72 -9.44
C ILE A 268 17.89 0.89 -10.44
N GLN A 269 17.36 -0.22 -9.94
CA GLN A 269 16.52 -1.17 -10.68
C GLN A 269 15.05 -1.07 -10.30
N THR A 270 14.75 -0.62 -9.07
CA THR A 270 13.39 -0.48 -8.57
C THR A 270 13.18 0.94 -8.06
N VAL A 271 12.19 1.65 -8.61
CA VAL A 271 11.75 2.96 -8.11
C VAL A 271 10.28 2.90 -7.73
N ALA A 272 9.94 3.47 -6.58
CA ALA A 272 8.56 3.69 -6.17
C ALA A 272 8.30 5.20 -5.97
N PHE A 273 7.12 5.64 -6.37
CA PHE A 273 6.63 6.99 -6.12
C PHE A 273 5.41 6.96 -5.20
N GLY A 274 5.45 7.81 -4.17
CA GLY A 274 4.41 7.94 -3.16
C GLY A 274 3.30 8.93 -3.54
N PRO A 275 2.27 9.02 -2.70
CA PRO A 275 1.08 9.84 -2.95
C PRO A 275 1.32 11.35 -2.93
N TYR A 276 2.40 11.84 -2.33
CA TYR A 276 2.68 13.27 -2.29
C TYR A 276 3.32 13.81 -3.58
N LEU A 277 3.64 12.95 -4.55
CA LEU A 277 4.24 13.39 -5.81
C LEU A 277 3.30 14.33 -6.58
N LYS A 278 3.74 15.58 -6.78
CA LYS A 278 3.05 16.57 -7.63
C LYS A 278 3.81 16.88 -8.90
N MET A 279 5.14 16.81 -8.90
CA MET A 279 5.94 17.14 -10.08
C MET A 279 7.12 16.18 -10.24
N ILE A 280 7.27 15.67 -11.47
CA ILE A 280 8.44 14.87 -11.86
C ILE A 280 8.96 15.32 -13.21
N ASP A 281 10.27 15.57 -13.26
CA ASP A 281 10.99 15.91 -14.49
C ASP A 281 11.33 14.64 -15.29
N ILE A 282 11.15 14.72 -16.62
CA ILE A 282 11.40 13.60 -17.53
C ILE A 282 12.88 13.23 -17.60
N ASP A 283 13.79 14.22 -17.49
CA ASP A 283 15.23 13.96 -17.53
C ASP A 283 15.67 13.10 -16.33
N SER A 284 14.94 13.21 -15.20
CA SER A 284 15.14 12.35 -14.04
C SER A 284 14.84 10.89 -14.38
N LEU A 285 13.66 10.62 -14.96
CA LEU A 285 13.26 9.25 -15.31
C LEU A 285 14.16 8.65 -16.41
N GLN A 286 14.49 9.42 -17.44
CA GLN A 286 15.33 8.96 -18.55
C GLN A 286 16.76 8.60 -18.13
N SER A 287 17.23 9.15 -17.01
CA SER A 287 18.56 8.84 -16.48
C SER A 287 18.67 7.41 -15.92
N LEU A 288 17.55 6.78 -15.56
CA LEU A 288 17.47 5.46 -14.92
C LEU A 288 17.50 4.32 -15.95
N LYS A 289 18.64 4.13 -16.60
CA LYS A 289 18.79 3.14 -17.68
C LYS A 289 18.63 1.67 -17.23
N LEU A 290 18.88 1.39 -15.95
CA LEU A 290 18.78 0.04 -15.38
C LEU A 290 17.44 -0.23 -14.70
N LEU A 291 16.49 0.71 -14.76
CA LEU A 291 15.17 0.57 -14.17
C LEU A 291 14.42 -0.61 -14.79
N ARG A 292 14.01 -1.56 -13.93
CA ARG A 292 13.23 -2.75 -14.27
C ARG A 292 11.85 -2.74 -13.63
N GLN A 293 11.69 -2.04 -12.51
CA GLN A 293 10.44 -1.98 -11.78
C GLN A 293 10.12 -0.52 -11.43
N LEU A 294 8.93 -0.08 -11.82
CA LEU A 294 8.38 1.23 -11.46
C LEU A 294 7.05 1.04 -10.76
N ASP A 295 6.98 1.44 -9.50
CA ASP A 295 5.76 1.42 -8.71
C ASP A 295 5.15 2.82 -8.60
N VAL A 296 3.98 3.00 -9.22
CA VAL A 296 3.21 4.25 -9.20
C VAL A 296 1.81 4.03 -8.61
N ARG A 297 1.59 2.92 -7.90
CA ARG A 297 0.28 2.55 -7.32
C ARG A 297 -0.34 3.62 -6.44
N TYR A 298 0.50 4.40 -5.78
CA TYR A 298 0.05 5.42 -4.84
C TYR A 298 0.07 6.83 -5.43
N VAL A 299 0.54 7.02 -6.68
CA VAL A 299 0.59 8.34 -7.31
C VAL A 299 -0.81 8.80 -7.70
N GLN A 300 -1.15 10.02 -7.29
CA GLN A 300 -2.41 10.66 -7.63
C GLN A 300 -2.28 11.43 -8.95
N PHE A 301 -2.44 10.73 -10.08
CA PHE A 301 -2.30 11.32 -11.44
C PHE A 301 -3.06 12.63 -11.67
N PRO A 302 -4.32 12.81 -11.22
CA PRO A 302 -5.06 14.08 -11.36
C PRO A 302 -4.40 15.27 -10.68
N THR A 303 -3.59 15.04 -9.64
CA THR A 303 -2.95 16.09 -8.86
C THR A 303 -1.56 16.47 -9.37
N LEU A 304 -1.05 15.72 -10.35
CA LEU A 304 0.24 16.00 -10.97
C LEU A 304 0.19 17.32 -11.75
N GLN A 305 1.12 18.21 -11.44
CA GLN A 305 1.18 19.55 -11.99
C GLN A 305 1.90 19.62 -13.34
N GLY A 306 1.51 20.61 -14.14
CA GLY A 306 2.11 20.88 -15.44
C GLY A 306 1.91 19.73 -16.41
N ASN A 307 3.00 19.27 -17.04
CA ASN A 307 3.01 18.13 -17.95
C ASN A 307 3.47 16.82 -17.28
N SER A 308 3.60 16.78 -15.95
CA SER A 308 4.19 15.63 -15.22
C SER A 308 3.42 14.33 -15.46
N SER A 309 2.08 14.37 -15.40
CA SER A 309 1.21 13.20 -15.72
C SER A 309 1.50 12.68 -17.13
N CYS A 310 1.64 13.61 -18.08
CA CYS A 310 1.96 13.29 -19.46
C CYS A 310 3.32 12.63 -19.65
N LEU A 311 4.34 13.22 -19.03
CA LEU A 311 5.72 12.78 -19.13
C LEU A 311 5.92 11.41 -18.48
N LEU A 312 5.32 11.19 -17.30
CA LEU A 312 5.34 9.89 -16.64
C LEU A 312 4.67 8.81 -17.50
N THR A 313 3.52 9.15 -18.09
CA THR A 313 2.75 8.24 -18.95
C THR A 313 3.49 7.90 -20.25
N ASP A 314 4.11 8.90 -20.89
CA ASP A 314 4.94 8.69 -22.08
C ASP A 314 6.18 7.83 -21.77
N PHE A 315 6.85 8.10 -20.64
CA PHE A 315 7.98 7.29 -20.18
C PHE A 315 7.58 5.82 -20.00
N ILE A 316 6.47 5.56 -19.30
CA ILE A 316 5.94 4.22 -19.09
C ILE A 316 5.60 3.55 -20.44
N ASN A 317 4.87 4.24 -21.31
CA ASN A 317 4.45 3.69 -22.60
C ASN A 317 5.66 3.32 -23.50
N LYS A 318 6.73 4.12 -23.48
CA LYS A 318 7.95 3.83 -24.23
C LYS A 318 8.74 2.68 -23.62
N ARG A 319 8.89 2.65 -22.29
CA ARG A 319 9.77 1.71 -21.58
C ARG A 319 9.14 0.36 -21.28
N ARG A 320 7.82 0.23 -21.28
CA ARG A 320 7.14 -1.07 -21.08
C ARG A 320 7.56 -2.13 -22.10
N MET A 321 7.96 -1.71 -23.31
CA MET A 321 8.47 -2.61 -24.35
C MET A 321 9.92 -3.07 -24.09
N ASP A 322 10.63 -2.43 -23.15
CA ASP A 322 12.01 -2.72 -22.77
C ASP A 322 12.08 -3.45 -21.40
N ASP A 323 11.17 -4.39 -21.15
CA ASP A 323 11.06 -5.20 -19.92
C ASP A 323 10.83 -4.38 -18.62
N LEU A 324 10.28 -3.16 -18.71
CA LEU A 324 9.85 -2.41 -17.53
C LEU A 324 8.55 -2.99 -16.98
N THR A 325 8.60 -3.55 -15.77
CA THR A 325 7.41 -3.90 -14.99
C THR A 325 6.87 -2.66 -14.29
N VAL A 326 5.59 -2.35 -14.51
CA VAL A 326 4.93 -1.18 -13.92
C VAL A 326 3.77 -1.61 -13.05
N TYR A 327 3.68 -1.07 -11.84
CA TYR A 327 2.55 -1.26 -10.94
C TYR A 327 1.69 0.02 -10.93
N LEU A 328 0.45 -0.10 -11.39
CA LEU A 328 -0.50 1.01 -11.53
C LEU A 328 -1.55 1.03 -10.41
N PRO A 329 -2.15 2.20 -10.10
CA PRO A 329 -3.28 2.29 -9.18
C PRO A 329 -4.44 1.37 -9.58
N GLN A 330 -4.99 0.62 -8.61
CA GLN A 330 -6.10 -0.32 -8.85
C GLN A 330 -7.44 0.39 -9.05
N GLU A 331 -7.57 1.61 -8.55
CA GLU A 331 -8.78 2.43 -8.64
C GLU A 331 -8.47 3.74 -9.39
N ASN A 332 -9.45 4.21 -10.16
CA ASN A 332 -9.39 5.47 -10.88
C ASN A 332 -10.76 6.18 -10.81
N PRO A 333 -11.18 6.65 -9.63
CA PRO A 333 -12.50 7.24 -9.43
C PRO A 333 -12.71 8.51 -10.25
N ASP A 334 -11.64 9.24 -10.54
CA ASP A 334 -11.69 10.50 -11.29
C ASP A 334 -11.67 10.29 -12.81
N CYS A 335 -11.55 9.04 -13.27
CA CYS A 335 -11.42 8.69 -14.69
C CYS A 335 -10.32 9.51 -15.39
N ASP A 336 -9.14 9.59 -14.76
CA ASP A 336 -7.99 10.29 -15.31
C ASP A 336 -7.54 9.64 -16.63
N CYS A 337 -7.41 10.46 -17.68
CA CYS A 337 -7.13 9.97 -19.03
C CYS A 337 -5.77 9.28 -19.16
N SER A 338 -4.76 9.71 -18.38
CA SER A 338 -3.45 9.06 -18.33
C SER A 338 -3.56 7.67 -17.70
N LEU A 339 -4.27 7.57 -16.57
CA LEU A 339 -4.49 6.27 -15.94
C LEU A 339 -5.33 5.32 -16.79
N ILE A 340 -6.40 5.80 -17.44
CA ILE A 340 -7.21 4.97 -18.34
C ILE A 340 -6.33 4.44 -19.49
N PHE A 341 -5.55 5.32 -20.12
CA PHE A 341 -4.63 4.93 -21.19
C PHE A 341 -3.63 3.87 -20.70
N LEU A 342 -2.97 4.10 -19.55
CA LEU A 342 -2.01 3.18 -18.96
C LEU A 342 -2.60 1.81 -18.64
N ASN A 343 -3.78 1.78 -18.00
CA ASN A 343 -4.47 0.54 -17.66
C ASN A 343 -4.81 -0.28 -18.91
N ASN A 344 -5.17 0.37 -20.02
CA ASN A 344 -5.47 -0.35 -21.26
C ASN A 344 -4.23 -0.95 -21.95
N ILE A 345 -3.06 -0.34 -21.78
CA ILE A 345 -1.83 -0.82 -22.44
C ILE A 345 -0.97 -1.76 -21.56
N ILE A 346 -1.23 -1.81 -20.26
CA ILE A 346 -0.47 -2.62 -19.28
C ILE A 346 -1.33 -3.75 -18.69
N ASP A 347 -2.61 -3.53 -18.44
CA ASP A 347 -3.51 -4.48 -17.78
C ASP A 347 -4.64 -4.93 -18.73
N ASP A 348 -5.78 -5.36 -18.19
CA ASP A 348 -6.94 -5.89 -18.93
C ASP A 348 -7.89 -4.82 -19.51
N GLY A 349 -7.62 -3.53 -19.26
CA GLY A 349 -8.48 -2.43 -19.68
C GLY A 349 -9.85 -2.40 -19.00
N SER A 350 -10.04 -3.08 -17.87
CA SER A 350 -11.30 -3.07 -17.10
C SER A 350 -11.75 -1.67 -16.68
N GLN A 351 -10.81 -0.82 -16.24
CA GLN A 351 -11.09 0.57 -15.88
C GLN A 351 -11.55 1.42 -17.06
N LEU A 352 -11.09 1.13 -18.28
CA LEU A 352 -11.55 1.83 -19.49
C LEU A 352 -13.05 1.65 -19.66
N LYS A 353 -13.59 0.43 -19.47
CA LYS A 353 -15.03 0.17 -19.57
C LYS A 353 -15.85 0.97 -18.56
N GLN A 354 -15.37 1.10 -17.33
CA GLN A 354 -16.05 1.84 -16.28
C GLN A 354 -16.10 3.35 -16.58
N CYS A 355 -15.05 3.91 -17.17
CA CYS A 355 -14.95 5.35 -17.44
C CYS A 355 -15.51 5.77 -18.81
N LEU A 356 -15.56 4.87 -19.79
CA LEU A 356 -16.01 5.17 -21.16
C LEU A 356 -17.45 5.67 -21.25
N GLU A 357 -18.34 5.25 -20.34
CA GLU A 357 -19.76 5.63 -20.36
C GLU A 357 -20.00 7.11 -20.02
N THR A 358 -19.02 7.81 -19.43
CA THR A 358 -19.21 9.17 -18.88
C THR A 358 -18.15 10.19 -19.28
N THR A 359 -16.97 9.77 -19.74
CA THR A 359 -15.80 10.68 -19.80
C THR A 359 -14.98 10.67 -21.11
N ASN A 360 -15.37 9.90 -22.13
CA ASN A 360 -14.57 9.75 -23.35
C ASN A 360 -14.25 11.10 -24.03
N ASP A 361 -15.22 12.02 -24.06
CA ASP A 361 -15.03 13.37 -24.62
C ASP A 361 -13.96 14.19 -23.86
N ARG A 362 -13.80 13.98 -22.55
CA ARG A 362 -12.78 14.69 -21.75
C ARG A 362 -11.36 14.30 -22.19
N CYS A 363 -11.16 13.04 -22.56
CA CYS A 363 -9.84 12.55 -22.94
C CYS A 363 -9.41 12.93 -24.35
N LEU A 364 -10.36 13.22 -25.24
CA LEU A 364 -10.07 13.78 -26.58
C LEU A 364 -9.40 15.16 -26.49
N PHE A 365 -9.67 15.92 -25.43
CA PHE A 365 -9.07 17.23 -25.18
C PHE A 365 -7.94 17.19 -24.14
N SER A 366 -7.40 16.00 -23.85
CA SER A 366 -6.26 15.86 -22.96
C SER A 366 -5.08 16.73 -23.42
N SER A 367 -4.37 17.33 -22.47
CA SER A 367 -3.13 18.07 -22.72
C SER A 367 -1.98 17.17 -23.21
N CYS A 368 -2.20 15.85 -23.25
CA CYS A 368 -1.27 14.86 -23.77
C CYS A 368 -1.60 14.46 -25.21
N PRO A 369 -0.81 14.88 -26.21
CA PRO A 369 -1.12 14.64 -27.62
C PRO A 369 -1.30 13.16 -27.95
N PHE A 370 -0.40 12.30 -27.45
CA PHE A 370 -0.46 10.86 -27.75
C PHE A 370 -1.62 10.14 -27.05
N ILE A 371 -2.10 10.67 -25.92
CA ILE A 371 -3.29 10.16 -25.23
C ILE A 371 -4.53 10.61 -25.99
N ALA A 372 -4.62 11.88 -26.36
CA ALA A 372 -5.70 12.42 -27.18
C ALA A 372 -5.82 11.66 -28.51
N ASP A 373 -4.69 11.44 -29.20
CA ASP A 373 -4.63 10.66 -30.44
C ASP A 373 -5.12 9.21 -30.23
N TYR A 374 -4.77 8.58 -29.10
CA TYR A 374 -5.23 7.24 -28.75
C TYR A 374 -6.76 7.20 -28.62
N PHE A 375 -7.35 8.09 -27.82
CA PHE A 375 -8.81 8.13 -27.63
C PHE A 375 -9.55 8.55 -28.89
N GLN A 376 -8.98 9.42 -29.73
CA GLN A 376 -9.55 9.77 -31.02
C GLN A 376 -9.64 8.55 -31.94
N ARG A 377 -8.60 7.71 -31.99
CA ARG A 377 -8.62 6.45 -32.74
C ARG A 377 -9.64 5.48 -32.19
N GLN A 378 -9.70 5.31 -30.86
CA GLN A 378 -10.70 4.45 -30.23
C GLN A 378 -12.14 4.90 -30.55
N GLN A 379 -12.41 6.20 -30.55
CA GLN A 379 -13.72 6.72 -30.93
C GLN A 379 -14.05 6.43 -32.41
N GLN A 380 -13.07 6.58 -33.31
CA GLN A 380 -13.25 6.25 -34.74
C GLN A 380 -13.50 4.76 -34.96
N GLU A 381 -12.78 3.89 -34.24
CA GLU A 381 -12.96 2.43 -34.29
C GLU A 381 -14.37 2.03 -33.80
N GLN A 382 -14.83 2.59 -32.68
CA GLN A 382 -16.19 2.36 -32.17
C GLN A 382 -17.28 2.84 -33.15
N GLN A 383 -17.10 4.00 -33.77
CA GLN A 383 -18.05 4.50 -34.78
C GLN A 383 -18.08 3.60 -36.02
N GLN A 384 -16.93 3.12 -36.49
CA GLN A 384 -16.86 2.18 -37.61
C GLN A 384 -17.52 0.84 -37.26
N GLU A 385 -17.31 0.32 -36.05
CA GLU A 385 -17.94 -0.91 -35.58
C GLU A 385 -19.47 -0.79 -35.50
N GLN A 386 -19.99 0.32 -34.96
CA GLN A 386 -21.43 0.59 -34.95
C GLN A 386 -22.02 0.66 -36.36
N GLN A 387 -21.32 1.30 -37.31
CA GLN A 387 -21.76 1.33 -38.72
C GLN A 387 -21.77 -0.08 -39.33
N ARG A 388 -20.77 -0.92 -39.03
CA ARG A 388 -20.72 -2.32 -39.52
C ARG A 388 -21.87 -3.14 -38.95
N LEU A 389 -22.15 -3.03 -37.64
CA LEU A 389 -23.26 -3.72 -36.99
C LEU A 389 -24.62 -3.26 -37.54
N GLN A 390 -24.78 -1.97 -37.84
CA GLN A 390 -26.01 -1.45 -38.44
C GLN A 390 -26.21 -1.97 -39.87
N GLN A 391 -25.14 -2.06 -40.68
CA GLN A 391 -25.20 -2.67 -42.02
C GLN A 391 -25.50 -4.16 -41.95
N GLU A 392 -24.95 -4.87 -40.97
CA GLU A 392 -25.20 -6.29 -40.77
C GLU A 392 -26.64 -6.57 -40.35
N GLN A 393 -27.21 -5.77 -39.43
CA GLN A 393 -28.63 -5.84 -39.08
C GLN A 393 -29.53 -5.59 -40.29
N GLN A 394 -29.20 -4.63 -41.15
CA GLN A 394 -29.96 -4.38 -42.39
C GLN A 394 -29.88 -5.58 -43.35
N ARG A 395 -28.71 -6.20 -43.51
CA ARG A 395 -28.55 -7.41 -44.32
C ARG A 395 -29.39 -8.56 -43.77
N LEU A 396 -29.35 -8.80 -42.46
CA LEU A 396 -30.13 -9.85 -41.80
C LEU A 396 -31.65 -9.61 -41.94
N GLN A 397 -32.12 -8.36 -41.84
CA GLN A 397 -33.52 -8.02 -42.08
C GLN A 397 -33.95 -8.28 -43.53
N GLN A 398 -33.12 -7.92 -44.51
CA GLN A 398 -33.40 -8.22 -45.92
C GLN A 398 -33.44 -9.72 -46.19
N GLU A 399 -32.53 -10.48 -45.58
CA GLU A 399 -32.49 -11.93 -45.70
C GLU A 399 -33.73 -12.60 -45.08
N GLN A 400 -34.18 -12.13 -43.91
CA GLN A 400 -35.44 -12.59 -43.30
C GLN A 400 -36.65 -12.31 -44.20
N GLN A 401 -36.75 -11.11 -44.80
CA GLN A 401 -37.83 -10.80 -45.75
C GLN A 401 -37.78 -11.71 -46.98
N ARG A 402 -36.59 -12.01 -47.50
CA ARG A 402 -36.42 -12.91 -48.64
C ARG A 402 -36.89 -14.33 -48.31
N LEU A 403 -36.50 -14.84 -47.13
CA LEU A 403 -36.91 -16.16 -46.65
C LEU A 403 -38.44 -16.23 -46.41
N GLN A 404 -39.06 -15.17 -45.88
CA GLN A 404 -40.51 -15.10 -45.74
C GLN A 404 -41.24 -15.13 -47.10
N GLN A 405 -40.72 -14.40 -48.11
CA GLN A 405 -41.27 -14.46 -49.46
C GLN A 405 -41.09 -15.85 -50.10
N GLU A 406 -39.94 -16.49 -49.92
CA GLU A 406 -39.70 -17.86 -50.39
C GLU A 406 -40.64 -18.87 -49.71
N GLN A 407 -40.88 -18.76 -48.40
CA GLN A 407 -41.86 -19.59 -47.69
C GLN A 407 -43.29 -19.38 -48.20
N GLN A 408 -43.71 -18.12 -48.46
CA GLN A 408 -45.01 -17.84 -49.05
C GLN A 408 -45.14 -18.42 -50.45
N ARG A 409 -44.09 -18.35 -51.28
CA ARG A 409 -44.07 -18.98 -52.61
C ARG A 409 -44.22 -20.50 -52.50
N ALA A 410 -43.46 -21.14 -51.62
CA ALA A 410 -43.56 -22.58 -51.39
C ALA A 410 -44.95 -23.00 -50.89
N GLN A 411 -45.57 -22.24 -49.99
CA GLN A 411 -46.96 -22.49 -49.54
C GLN A 411 -47.99 -22.33 -50.68
N ASN A 412 -47.81 -21.33 -51.53
CA ASN A 412 -48.67 -21.13 -52.70
C ASN A 412 -48.50 -22.27 -53.73
N GLU A 413 -47.29 -22.82 -53.89
CA GLU A 413 -47.05 -23.98 -54.75
C GLU A 413 -47.67 -25.27 -54.16
N LEU A 414 -47.63 -25.46 -52.84
CA LEU A 414 -48.30 -26.58 -52.15
C LEU A 414 -49.83 -26.50 -52.20
N THR A 415 -50.42 -25.31 -52.27
CA THR A 415 -51.88 -25.12 -52.41
C THR A 415 -52.34 -25.12 -53.88
N SER A 416 -51.42 -24.92 -54.83
CA SER A 416 -51.70 -24.99 -56.27
C SER A 416 -51.62 -26.41 -56.86
N THR A 417 -51.09 -27.38 -56.13
CA THR A 417 -51.17 -28.79 -56.52
C THR A 417 -52.51 -29.38 -56.09
N LYS A 418 -53.52 -29.28 -56.97
CA LYS A 418 -54.71 -30.15 -56.89
C LYS A 418 -54.23 -31.61 -56.89
N PRO A 419 -54.76 -32.48 -56.01
CA PRO A 419 -54.50 -33.90 -56.09
C PRO A 419 -55.14 -34.43 -57.37
N ASP A 420 -54.33 -34.70 -58.39
CA ASP A 420 -54.76 -35.49 -59.54
C ASP A 420 -55.01 -36.91 -59.04
N THR A 421 -56.28 -37.16 -58.73
CA THR A 421 -56.77 -38.44 -58.25
C THR A 421 -56.84 -39.39 -59.45
N LYS A 422 -55.69 -39.86 -59.92
CA LYS A 422 -55.64 -41.00 -60.83
C LYS A 422 -55.82 -42.27 -60.01
N ARG A 423 -57.04 -42.84 -60.10
CA ARG A 423 -57.34 -44.23 -59.77
C ARG A 423 -56.28 -45.14 -60.42
N ILE A 424 -55.44 -45.74 -59.61
CA ILE A 424 -54.70 -46.95 -59.97
C ILE A 424 -55.34 -48.07 -59.17
N ASN A 425 -56.02 -48.96 -59.89
CA ASN A 425 -56.40 -50.28 -59.41
C ASN A 425 -55.12 -51.07 -59.16
N VAL A 426 -54.89 -51.49 -57.93
CA VAL A 426 -53.96 -52.58 -57.59
C VAL A 426 -54.80 -53.68 -56.92
N PRO A 427 -54.68 -54.94 -57.37
CA PRO A 427 -55.52 -56.04 -56.93
C PRO A 427 -55.08 -56.63 -55.57
N TYR A 428 -56.03 -57.34 -54.97
CA TYR A 428 -55.97 -58.14 -53.76
C TYR A 428 -54.84 -59.20 -53.71
N GLY A 429 -54.38 -59.47 -52.48
CA GLY A 429 -53.55 -60.61 -52.03
C GLY A 429 -52.45 -60.10 -51.09
N GLU A 430 -52.22 -60.55 -49.87
CA GLU A 430 -52.65 -61.69 -49.07
C GLU A 430 -52.45 -61.34 -47.57
N GLU A 431 -52.90 -62.26 -46.75
CA GLU A 431 -53.17 -62.33 -45.30
C GLU A 431 -51.93 -62.44 -44.35
N LEU A 432 -52.20 -62.20 -43.04
CA LEU A 432 -51.48 -62.63 -41.80
C LEU A 432 -50.24 -61.81 -41.38
N ASP A 433 -49.95 -61.48 -40.11
CA ASP A 433 -50.55 -61.80 -38.80
C ASP A 433 -50.09 -60.80 -37.71
N GLU A 434 -50.80 -60.85 -36.58
CA GLU A 434 -50.67 -60.18 -35.27
C GLU A 434 -49.23 -60.20 -34.67
N GLU A 435 -48.77 -59.27 -33.82
CA GLU A 435 -49.13 -59.16 -32.40
C GLU A 435 -48.64 -57.84 -31.73
N HIS A 436 -49.54 -57.23 -30.94
CA HIS A 436 -49.41 -56.76 -29.55
C HIS A 436 -48.17 -55.96 -29.08
N SER A 437 -48.37 -54.69 -28.73
CA SER A 437 -48.50 -54.25 -27.31
C SER A 437 -48.71 -52.73 -27.17
N VAL A 438 -49.64 -52.37 -26.29
CA VAL A 438 -50.16 -51.03 -25.95
C VAL A 438 -49.41 -50.48 -24.71
N PRO A 439 -49.40 -49.15 -24.46
CA PRO A 439 -48.37 -48.37 -23.76
C PRO A 439 -48.73 -48.15 -22.26
N PRO A 440 -48.12 -47.23 -21.46
CA PRO A 440 -48.44 -45.78 -21.53
C PRO A 440 -47.40 -44.80 -20.89
N ASN A 441 -47.82 -43.52 -20.82
CA ASN A 441 -47.38 -42.39 -19.97
C ASN A 441 -46.29 -41.47 -20.56
N VAL A 442 -46.62 -40.23 -20.97
CA VAL A 442 -47.11 -39.06 -20.18
C VAL A 442 -46.13 -38.66 -19.08
N VAL A 443 -45.32 -37.63 -19.32
CA VAL A 443 -45.09 -36.49 -18.40
C VAL A 443 -44.74 -35.24 -19.24
N ASN A 444 -45.49 -34.17 -18.97
CA ASN A 444 -45.30 -32.79 -19.39
C ASN A 444 -43.98 -32.18 -18.92
N THR A 445 -43.39 -31.30 -19.73
CA THR A 445 -42.94 -29.96 -19.28
C THR A 445 -42.86 -29.01 -20.48
N PHE A 446 -43.96 -28.31 -20.74
CA PHE A 446 -43.93 -26.97 -21.31
C PHE A 446 -44.16 -26.03 -20.14
N ASP A 447 -43.25 -25.09 -19.91
CA ASP A 447 -43.60 -23.80 -19.30
C ASP A 447 -42.61 -22.70 -19.70
N THR A 448 -43.20 -21.68 -20.32
CA THR A 448 -42.90 -20.24 -20.21
C THR A 448 -41.50 -19.72 -20.57
N LEU A 449 -41.33 -19.31 -21.83
CA LEU A 449 -40.55 -18.14 -22.19
C LEU A 449 -41.44 -16.89 -22.02
N VAL A 450 -41.11 -16.08 -21.02
CA VAL A 450 -41.70 -14.77 -20.74
C VAL A 450 -41.19 -13.76 -21.78
N PRO A 451 -42.06 -12.88 -22.33
CA PRO A 451 -41.64 -11.77 -23.17
C PRO A 451 -41.10 -10.64 -22.29
N VAL A 452 -39.84 -10.24 -22.50
CA VAL A 452 -39.36 -8.96 -21.97
C VAL A 452 -39.78 -7.87 -22.95
N LEU A 453 -40.82 -7.12 -22.56
CA LEU A 453 -41.19 -5.87 -23.16
C LEU A 453 -40.05 -4.85 -23.00
N VAL A 454 -39.73 -4.20 -24.11
CA VAL A 454 -38.94 -2.97 -24.17
C VAL A 454 -39.92 -1.82 -23.91
N ASP A 455 -39.87 -1.23 -22.72
CA ASP A 455 -40.54 0.04 -22.46
C ASP A 455 -39.63 1.19 -22.89
N PHE A 456 -40.03 1.83 -23.99
CA PHE A 456 -39.68 3.21 -24.32
C PHE A 456 -40.52 4.12 -23.41
N GLU A 457 -39.95 4.68 -22.35
CA GLU A 457 -40.54 5.83 -21.67
C GLU A 457 -39.91 7.13 -22.18
N ALA A 458 -40.78 7.91 -22.81
CA ALA A 458 -40.53 9.27 -23.24
C ALA A 458 -40.33 10.19 -22.03
N SER A 459 -39.42 11.16 -22.18
CA SER A 459 -39.27 12.29 -21.28
C SER A 459 -40.58 13.05 -21.06
N PRO A 460 -40.88 13.52 -19.84
CA PRO A 460 -41.74 14.66 -19.62
C PRO A 460 -40.93 15.96 -19.41
N PRO A 461 -41.55 17.12 -19.63
CA PRO A 461 -40.86 18.38 -19.91
C PRO A 461 -40.42 19.14 -18.64
N LEU A 462 -39.55 20.12 -18.88
CA LEU A 462 -39.23 21.23 -17.99
C LEU A 462 -40.48 21.81 -17.29
N ASN A 463 -40.36 22.08 -16.00
CA ASN A 463 -40.70 23.39 -15.44
C ASN A 463 -40.08 23.59 -14.05
N ASP A 464 -39.47 24.76 -13.91
CA ASP A 464 -39.30 25.63 -12.74
C ASP A 464 -39.55 25.05 -11.34
N PHE A 465 -38.55 25.13 -10.46
CA PHE A 465 -38.72 25.77 -9.15
C PHE A 465 -37.38 26.11 -8.48
N LYS A 466 -37.14 27.43 -8.38
CA LYS A 466 -36.56 28.24 -7.30
C LYS A 466 -35.38 27.71 -6.46
N GLU A 467 -34.31 28.49 -6.55
CA GLU A 467 -33.41 28.96 -5.48
C GLU A 467 -33.69 28.44 -4.07
N GLN A 468 -32.73 27.68 -3.53
CA GLN A 468 -32.29 27.82 -2.14
C GLN A 468 -30.77 28.00 -2.11
N VAL A 469 -30.38 29.26 -1.94
CA VAL A 469 -29.03 29.67 -1.54
C VAL A 469 -28.84 29.27 -0.08
N ILE A 470 -27.97 28.30 0.18
CA ILE A 470 -27.39 28.11 1.51
C ILE A 470 -26.04 28.83 1.50
N THR A 471 -26.05 30.05 2.04
CA THR A 471 -24.86 30.82 2.39
C THR A 471 -24.26 30.22 3.67
N THR A 472 -23.17 29.47 3.54
CA THR A 472 -22.24 29.25 4.66
C THR A 472 -21.18 30.34 4.62
N THR A 473 -21.42 31.41 5.37
CA THR A 473 -20.39 32.36 5.80
C THR A 473 -19.47 31.69 6.82
N THR A 474 -18.28 31.30 6.39
CA THR A 474 -17.13 31.11 7.30
C THR A 474 -16.33 32.40 7.33
N GLU A 475 -16.42 33.10 8.46
CA GLU A 475 -15.54 34.23 8.80
C GLU A 475 -14.09 33.75 8.91
N PRO A 476 -13.10 34.49 8.38
CA PRO A 476 -11.70 34.25 8.71
C PRO A 476 -11.40 34.80 10.12
N ILE A 477 -11.03 33.92 11.03
CA ILE A 477 -10.41 34.30 12.31
C ILE A 477 -9.01 34.83 11.98
N ALA A 478 -8.84 36.14 12.09
CA ALA A 478 -7.53 36.78 12.08
C ALA A 478 -6.82 36.49 13.41
N THR A 479 -5.78 35.67 13.38
CA THR A 479 -4.79 35.62 14.47
C THR A 479 -3.83 36.79 14.31
N THR A 480 -4.06 37.83 15.10
CA THR A 480 -3.15 38.96 15.29
C THR A 480 -1.90 38.47 16.04
N THR A 481 -0.74 38.49 15.40
CA THR A 481 0.54 38.31 16.09
C THR A 481 0.95 39.65 16.70
N THR A 482 0.88 39.75 18.03
CA THR A 482 1.39 40.91 18.77
C THR A 482 2.90 40.79 18.88
N THR A 483 3.63 41.61 18.12
CA THR A 483 5.07 41.78 18.29
C THR A 483 5.29 42.81 19.41
N GLU A 484 5.60 42.37 20.62
CA GLU A 484 6.15 43.25 21.65
C GLU A 484 7.60 43.60 21.27
N ILE A 485 7.81 44.85 20.87
CA ILE A 485 9.14 45.45 20.76
C ILE A 485 9.48 45.96 22.16
N LEU A 486 10.44 45.30 22.82
CA LEU A 486 11.08 45.84 24.02
C LEU A 486 12.11 46.89 23.59
N ASP A 487 11.78 48.17 23.82
CA ASP A 487 12.74 49.26 23.81
C ASP A 487 13.77 49.05 24.92
N VAL A 488 15.06 48.96 24.53
CA VAL A 488 16.18 48.98 25.47
C VAL A 488 16.90 50.33 25.33
N ASP A 489 16.92 51.05 26.44
CA ASP A 489 17.55 52.36 26.65
C ASP A 489 19.08 52.27 26.48
N PRO A 490 19.73 53.12 25.65
CA PRO A 490 21.16 53.07 25.42
C PRO A 490 21.89 54.10 26.27
N ASP A 491 22.14 53.80 27.54
CA ASP A 491 23.09 54.55 28.37
C ASP A 491 23.80 53.62 29.36
N ASN A 492 24.84 52.92 28.90
CA ASN A 492 26.01 52.61 29.74
C ASN A 492 27.19 52.13 28.88
N VAL A 493 28.01 53.09 28.47
CA VAL A 493 29.36 52.85 27.97
C VAL A 493 30.30 52.83 29.17
N ASN A 494 31.04 51.73 29.37
CA ASN A 494 32.36 51.83 29.96
C ASN A 494 33.30 50.74 29.43
N ASP A 495 34.44 51.21 28.96
CA ASP A 495 35.52 50.49 28.29
C ASP A 495 36.26 49.51 29.21
N ASN A 496 36.60 48.33 28.67
CA ASN A 496 38.00 47.88 28.60
C ASN A 496 38.16 46.59 27.78
N ASP A 497 38.82 46.76 26.63
CA ASP A 497 39.83 45.89 26.00
C ASP A 497 39.79 44.37 26.27
N GLN A 498 39.39 43.60 25.26
CA GLN A 498 40.27 42.63 24.59
C GLN A 498 39.62 42.09 23.31
N SER A 499 40.40 42.13 22.23
CA SER A 499 40.08 41.70 20.87
C SER A 499 39.77 40.20 20.77
N LYS A 500 38.52 39.89 20.40
CA LYS A 500 38.12 38.64 19.75
C LYS A 500 37.07 38.93 18.69
N GLU A 501 37.31 38.45 17.47
CA GLU A 501 36.31 38.42 16.39
C GLU A 501 35.03 37.74 16.88
N ILE A 502 33.93 38.49 16.89
CA ILE A 502 32.58 37.94 17.08
C ILE A 502 31.95 37.86 15.69
N THR A 503 31.89 36.64 15.15
CA THR A 503 30.94 36.27 14.10
C THR A 503 29.57 36.12 14.75
N THR A 504 28.66 37.07 14.48
CA THR A 504 27.26 36.97 14.87
C THR A 504 26.54 35.96 13.98
N ASN A 505 26.55 34.69 14.39
CA ASN A 505 25.59 33.69 13.93
C ASN A 505 24.31 33.86 14.73
N THR A 506 23.29 34.45 14.11
CA THR A 506 21.93 34.50 14.64
C THR A 506 21.29 33.11 14.49
N TYR A 507 21.41 32.27 15.51
CA TYR A 507 20.60 31.05 15.63
C TYR A 507 19.26 31.41 16.29
N ALA A 508 18.20 31.45 15.48
CA ALA A 508 16.84 31.39 16.00
C ALA A 508 16.60 29.97 16.54
N LYS A 509 16.68 29.82 17.87
CA LYS A 509 16.29 28.61 18.57
C LYS A 509 14.77 28.57 18.63
N VAL A 510 14.14 27.89 17.67
CA VAL A 510 12.72 27.56 17.74
C VAL A 510 12.58 26.36 18.66
N THR A 511 12.24 26.61 19.92
CA THR A 511 11.71 25.60 20.84
C THR A 511 10.25 25.38 20.50
N THR A 512 9.95 24.39 19.67
CA THR A 512 8.61 23.79 19.60
C THR A 512 8.44 22.88 20.81
N THR A 513 7.41 23.13 21.61
CA THR A 513 7.03 22.33 22.77
C THR A 513 6.42 21.00 22.33
N ASP A 514 6.87 19.90 22.95
CA ASP A 514 6.50 18.50 22.70
C ASP A 514 4.99 18.15 22.87
N SER A 515 4.08 19.12 23.02
CA SER A 515 2.64 18.84 23.17
C SER A 515 1.93 18.52 21.85
N ASP A 516 2.48 18.93 20.70
CA ASP A 516 1.87 18.68 19.39
C ASP A 516 2.10 17.23 18.90
N PHE A 517 3.04 16.52 19.53
CA PHE A 517 3.39 15.13 19.22
C PHE A 517 2.28 14.13 19.58
N LEU A 518 1.42 14.43 20.57
CA LEU A 518 0.37 13.52 21.04
C LEU A 518 -1.00 13.74 20.39
N GLN A 519 -1.23 14.88 19.73
CA GLN A 519 -2.51 15.15 19.07
C GLN A 519 -2.60 14.50 17.67
N PHE A 520 -1.46 14.33 16.99
CA PHE A 520 -1.41 13.77 15.64
C PHE A 520 -1.83 12.28 15.58
N PHE A 521 -1.63 11.52 16.65
CA PHE A 521 -1.97 10.09 16.70
C PHE A 521 -3.42 9.77 17.13
N SER A 522 -4.24 10.76 17.51
CA SER A 522 -5.60 10.50 18.03
C SER A 522 -6.77 10.80 17.07
N GLN A 523 -6.54 11.37 15.88
CA GLN A 523 -7.63 11.89 15.04
C GLN A 523 -7.98 11.09 13.77
N HIS A 524 -7.61 9.82 13.65
CA HIS A 524 -8.12 8.95 12.57
C HIS A 524 -8.96 7.80 13.13
N GLN A 525 -10.12 8.14 13.70
CA GLN A 525 -11.27 7.22 13.78
C GLN A 525 -12.27 7.61 12.69
N LEU A 526 -12.30 6.79 11.63
CA LEU A 526 -13.39 6.77 10.67
C LEU A 526 -14.66 6.30 11.38
N ASN A 527 -15.63 7.19 11.53
CA ASN A 527 -17.01 6.81 11.79
C ASN A 527 -17.56 6.16 10.52
N VAL A 528 -17.80 4.85 10.58
CA VAL A 528 -18.66 4.14 9.63
C VAL A 528 -20.07 4.20 10.20
N VAL A 529 -20.98 4.86 9.48
CA VAL A 529 -22.44 4.76 9.66
C VAL A 529 -22.97 3.82 8.60
#